data_AF-A4RTM7-F1
#
_entry.id   AF-A4RTM7-F1
#
_cell.length_a   1.000
_cell.length_b   1.000
_cell.length_c   1.000
_cell.angle_alpha   90.00
_cell.angle_beta   90.00
_cell.angle_gamma   90.00
#
_symmetry.space_group_name_H-M   'P 1'
#
loop_
_entity.id
_entity.type
_entity.pdbx_description
1 polymer ?
#
loop_
_entity_poly.entity_id
_entity_poly.type
_entity_poly.pdbx_seq_one_letter_code
_entity_poly.pdbx_strand_id
1 'polypeptide(L)'
;MHSATLLVLIDCMDIDKTLGPSPTLDVTPDMEPTCEFLEMPSTKDDMSKCDRSAGSSATSLDCRYYGLFNIDAMENKSDYEWDNLIDKAIWRGSDYVFLSGHWPNSKPEGESFFNEIASSANREGKMKKLIAGNRIGPRMKAVLMSKLNSSLIDAKFFNWGGGHAAGPLHLDTREHIEEDTFGKYRYQLDLGGGGGTTWSGVIPKLAMPGVLFHHVTSMKDSYFDLLKPYEHYYPLKEDFSNFEELVQEVRDDPEKAKRISAAATAWVKEFRKVGSLLKHNYDTLAVPLARSLDPTRQLEPIAFHVAHPNL
;
A
#
# COMPACT_ATOMS: atom_id res chain seq x y z
N MET A 1 -17.75 -3.37 32.64
CA MET A 1 -17.33 -3.85 31.30
C MET A 1 -17.09 -2.60 30.47
N HIS A 2 -15.86 -2.07 30.46
CA HIS A 2 -15.57 -0.77 29.85
C HIS A 2 -14.20 -0.80 29.17
N SER A 3 -14.12 -1.51 28.05
CA SER A 3 -13.32 -1.10 26.89
C SER A 3 -13.61 -2.12 25.79
N ALA A 4 -14.23 -1.68 24.70
CA ALA A 4 -14.43 -2.52 23.54
C ALA A 4 -13.17 -2.45 22.68
N THR A 5 -12.12 -3.16 23.10
CA THR A 5 -10.98 -3.39 22.23
C THR A 5 -11.47 -4.19 21.04
N LEU A 6 -11.33 -3.65 19.83
CA LEU A 6 -11.57 -4.43 18.63
C LEU A 6 -10.53 -5.57 18.55
N LEU A 7 -11.02 -6.81 18.47
CA LEU A 7 -10.23 -8.04 18.32
C LEU A 7 -9.13 -7.94 17.25
N VAL A 8 -9.28 -7.05 16.27
CA VAL A 8 -8.38 -6.91 15.12
C VAL A 8 -7.13 -6.07 15.39
N LEU A 9 -7.09 -5.26 16.46
CA LEU A 9 -5.93 -4.46 16.85
C LEU A 9 -5.24 -4.97 18.10
N ILE A 10 -5.70 -6.11 18.65
CA ILE A 10 -5.20 -6.65 19.91
C ILE A 10 -3.70 -6.95 19.86
N ASP A 11 -3.20 -7.38 18.70
CA ASP A 11 -1.77 -7.64 18.46
C ASP A 11 -0.97 -6.34 18.17
N CYS A 12 -1.67 -5.23 17.94
CA CYS A 12 -1.09 -3.89 17.80
C CYS A 12 -0.99 -3.14 19.13
N MET A 13 -1.32 -3.78 20.26
CA MET A 13 -1.20 -3.19 21.59
C MET A 13 -0.54 -4.17 22.55
N ASP A 14 0.32 -3.66 23.42
CA ASP A 14 0.85 -4.44 24.53
C ASP A 14 -0.22 -4.52 25.63
N ILE A 15 -1.07 -5.54 25.60
CA ILE A 15 -2.23 -5.68 26.51
C ILE A 15 -1.80 -5.58 27.98
N ASP A 16 -0.67 -6.18 28.34
CA ASP A 16 -0.17 -6.21 29.72
C ASP A 16 0.24 -4.82 30.19
N LYS A 17 0.88 -4.02 29.31
CA LYS A 17 1.17 -2.61 29.60
C LYS A 17 -0.05 -1.70 29.52
N THR A 18 -1.00 -2.00 28.65
CA THR A 18 -2.12 -1.09 28.34
C THR A 18 -3.31 -1.26 29.29
N LEU A 19 -3.47 -2.44 29.91
CA LEU A 19 -4.49 -2.67 30.93
C LEU A 19 -3.98 -2.33 32.34
N GLY A 20 -2.70 -2.59 32.67
CA GLY A 20 -2.20 -2.45 34.04
C GLY A 20 -3.10 -3.20 35.05
N PRO A 21 -3.33 -2.68 36.27
CA PRO A 21 -4.31 -3.25 37.21
C PRO A 21 -5.77 -2.90 36.87
N SER A 22 -6.03 -2.09 35.83
CA SER A 22 -7.35 -1.62 35.45
C SER A 22 -8.01 -2.59 34.44
N PRO A 23 -9.34 -2.83 34.52
CA PRO A 23 -10.05 -3.59 33.50
C PRO A 23 -10.32 -2.77 32.22
N THR A 24 -9.72 -1.58 32.08
CA THR A 24 -9.98 -0.63 30.99
C THR A 24 -8.69 -0.28 30.27
N LEU A 25 -8.68 -0.39 28.94
CA LEU A 25 -7.58 0.03 28.08
C LEU A 25 -7.41 1.56 28.16
N ASP A 26 -6.33 2.04 28.75
CA ASP A 26 -6.04 3.47 28.85
C ASP A 26 -5.21 3.92 27.63
N VAL A 27 -5.87 4.50 26.63
CA VAL A 27 -5.25 4.94 25.37
C VAL A 27 -5.05 6.45 25.41
N THR A 28 -3.85 6.90 25.05
CA THR A 28 -3.49 8.32 24.97
C THR A 28 -3.31 8.77 23.51
N PRO A 29 -3.34 10.08 23.19
CA PRO A 29 -3.23 10.58 21.82
C PRO A 29 -1.86 10.30 21.17
N ASP A 30 -0.83 10.03 21.97
CA ASP A 30 0.53 9.72 21.51
C ASP A 30 0.85 8.22 21.59
N MET A 31 -0.14 7.37 21.89
CA MET A 31 0.07 5.94 21.97
C MET A 31 0.32 5.33 20.59
N GLU A 32 1.51 4.75 20.44
CA GLU A 32 1.96 4.10 19.22
C GLU A 32 1.59 2.61 19.21
N PRO A 33 1.17 2.06 18.05
CA PRO A 33 0.89 0.63 17.92
C PRO A 33 2.20 -0.19 18.00
N THR A 34 2.07 -1.42 18.48
CA THR A 34 3.18 -2.38 18.63
C THR A 34 3.29 -3.38 17.47
N CYS A 35 2.38 -3.34 16.51
CA CYS A 35 2.42 -4.23 15.36
C CYS A 35 3.39 -3.71 14.29
N GLU A 36 4.28 -4.59 13.84
CA GLU A 36 5.41 -4.29 12.96
C GLU A 36 5.00 -3.52 11.70
N PHE A 37 3.90 -3.87 11.04
CA PHE A 37 3.46 -3.24 9.79
C PHE A 37 2.97 -1.79 9.92
N LEU A 38 2.76 -1.30 11.15
CA LEU A 38 2.44 0.10 11.42
C LEU A 38 3.61 0.83 12.10
N GLU A 39 4.64 0.14 12.53
CA GLU A 39 5.76 0.74 13.26
C GLU A 39 6.58 1.65 12.33
N MET A 40 6.98 2.83 12.84
CA MET A 40 8.04 3.63 12.22
C MET A 40 9.35 3.24 12.89
N PRO A 41 10.16 2.35 12.28
CA PRO A 41 11.33 1.80 12.94
C PRO A 41 12.36 2.90 13.19
N SER A 42 13.15 2.75 14.26
CA SER A 42 14.27 3.66 14.55
C SER A 42 15.60 3.16 13.96
N THR A 43 15.65 1.90 13.54
CA THR A 43 16.79 1.26 12.89
C THR A 43 16.32 0.47 11.69
N LYS A 44 17.13 0.40 10.63
CA LYS A 44 16.84 -0.44 9.47
C LYS A 44 16.97 -1.93 9.85
N ASP A 45 15.96 -2.71 9.53
CA ASP A 45 16.00 -4.17 9.68
C ASP A 45 16.81 -4.83 8.55
N ASP A 46 17.55 -5.88 8.90
CA ASP A 46 18.20 -6.77 7.92
C ASP A 46 17.20 -7.82 7.45
N MET A 47 16.75 -7.64 6.22
CA MET A 47 15.73 -8.46 5.57
C MET A 47 16.32 -9.40 4.51
N SER A 48 17.64 -9.63 4.53
CA SER A 48 18.31 -10.64 3.70
C SER A 48 17.72 -12.05 3.86
N LYS A 49 17.08 -12.34 5.01
CA LYS A 49 16.31 -13.57 5.28
C LYS A 49 15.08 -13.75 4.37
N CYS A 50 14.63 -12.69 3.72
CA CYS A 50 13.48 -12.66 2.82
C CYS A 50 13.86 -12.85 1.35
N ASP A 51 15.14 -12.80 1.01
CA ASP A 51 15.63 -13.28 -0.28
C ASP A 51 15.49 -14.81 -0.36
N ARG A 52 15.11 -15.32 -1.54
CA ARG A 52 14.88 -16.76 -1.75
C ARG A 52 16.12 -17.64 -1.46
N SER A 53 17.33 -17.08 -1.46
CA SER A 53 18.54 -17.78 -1.01
C SER A 53 18.45 -18.28 0.43
N ALA A 54 17.54 -17.72 1.24
CA ALA A 54 17.30 -18.12 2.63
C ALA A 54 16.34 -19.33 2.79
N GLY A 55 15.78 -19.88 1.70
CA GLY A 55 14.99 -21.11 1.75
C GLY A 55 13.55 -20.90 2.26
N SER A 56 13.12 -21.71 3.25
CA SER A 56 11.72 -21.69 3.75
C SER A 56 11.33 -20.39 4.48
N SER A 57 12.31 -19.61 4.93
CA SER A 57 12.10 -18.30 5.59
C SER A 57 11.54 -17.24 4.65
N ALA A 58 11.83 -17.30 3.35
CA ALA A 58 11.33 -16.33 2.36
C ALA A 58 9.81 -16.42 2.10
N THR A 59 9.15 -17.39 2.75
CA THR A 59 7.68 -17.58 2.72
C THR A 59 6.99 -17.08 3.99
N SER A 60 7.75 -16.63 5.00
CA SER A 60 7.18 -16.20 6.28
C SER A 60 6.31 -14.95 6.10
N LEU A 61 5.34 -14.77 7.01
CA LEU A 61 4.53 -13.55 7.08
C LEU A 61 5.40 -12.33 7.40
N ASP A 62 6.46 -12.51 8.18
CA ASP A 62 7.48 -11.50 8.49
C ASP A 62 8.13 -10.96 7.21
N CYS A 63 8.19 -11.78 6.16
CA CYS A 63 8.66 -11.38 4.84
C CYS A 63 7.56 -10.75 3.97
N ARG A 64 6.41 -10.29 4.47
CA ARG A 64 5.38 -9.63 3.64
C ARG A 64 5.05 -8.20 4.04
N TYR A 65 5.26 -7.84 5.29
CA TYR A 65 4.80 -6.59 5.86
C TYR A 65 5.92 -6.00 6.71
N TYR A 66 6.52 -4.92 6.24
CA TYR A 66 7.66 -4.29 6.90
C TYR A 66 7.27 -2.86 7.12
N GLY A 67 7.10 -2.51 8.39
CA GLY A 67 7.16 -1.15 8.88
C GLY A 67 6.43 -0.08 8.08
N LEU A 68 6.81 1.14 8.41
CA LEU A 68 6.55 2.33 7.64
C LEU A 68 7.89 3.00 7.45
N PHE A 69 8.14 3.49 6.24
CA PHE A 69 9.36 4.23 5.95
C PHE A 69 9.63 5.35 6.99
N ASN A 70 10.80 5.29 7.62
CA ASN A 70 11.30 6.33 8.51
C ASN A 70 12.70 6.78 8.06
N ILE A 71 12.81 8.04 7.64
CA ILE A 71 14.10 8.62 7.21
C ILE A 71 15.15 8.62 8.32
N ASP A 72 14.74 8.64 9.59
CA ASP A 72 15.67 8.64 10.71
C ASP A 72 16.36 7.29 10.92
N ALA A 73 15.77 6.20 10.42
CA ALA A 73 16.38 4.87 10.42
C ALA A 73 17.36 4.64 9.25
N MET A 74 17.43 5.57 8.28
CA MET A 74 18.24 5.41 7.09
C MET A 74 19.69 5.89 7.29
N GLU A 75 20.66 5.09 6.86
CA GLU A 75 22.09 5.39 6.99
C GLU A 75 22.49 6.67 6.24
N ASN A 76 22.06 6.82 4.99
CA ASN A 76 22.32 8.00 4.17
C ASN A 76 21.03 8.76 3.88
N LYS A 77 20.66 9.68 4.78
CA LYS A 77 19.43 10.48 4.66
C LYS A 77 19.35 11.29 3.36
N SER A 78 20.50 11.70 2.81
CA SER A 78 20.55 12.49 1.57
C SER A 78 19.98 11.75 0.35
N ASP A 79 20.06 10.41 0.32
CA ASP A 79 19.48 9.59 -0.77
C ASP A 79 17.96 9.77 -0.90
N TYR A 80 17.30 10.25 0.16
CA TYR A 80 15.85 10.39 0.28
C TYR A 80 15.38 11.85 0.17
N GLU A 81 16.31 12.78 -0.05
CA GLU A 81 15.96 14.15 -0.40
C GLU A 81 15.36 14.17 -1.81
N TRP A 82 14.32 14.99 -2.01
CA TRP A 82 13.52 15.01 -3.24
C TRP A 82 14.34 15.07 -4.54
N ASP A 83 15.39 15.89 -4.55
CA ASP A 83 16.23 16.14 -5.71
C ASP A 83 17.15 14.94 -6.02
N ASN A 84 17.41 14.07 -5.04
CA ASN A 84 18.19 12.84 -5.17
C ASN A 84 17.31 11.60 -5.47
N LEU A 85 15.99 11.71 -5.35
CA LEU A 85 15.08 10.63 -5.70
C LEU A 85 15.21 10.26 -7.18
N ILE A 86 15.23 8.96 -7.45
CA ILE A 86 15.21 8.37 -8.78
C ILE A 86 13.92 8.80 -9.47
N ASP A 87 14.05 9.53 -10.58
CA ASP A 87 12.94 10.03 -11.41
C ASP A 87 12.26 8.91 -12.22
N LYS A 88 11.77 7.88 -11.53
CA LYS A 88 11.19 6.67 -12.08
C LYS A 88 10.08 6.16 -11.17
N ALA A 89 9.07 5.55 -11.77
CA ALA A 89 8.01 4.88 -11.02
C ALA A 89 8.45 3.48 -10.59
N ILE A 90 8.02 3.02 -9.41
CA ILE A 90 8.31 1.66 -8.95
C ILE A 90 7.05 0.90 -8.54
N TRP A 91 7.03 -0.39 -8.86
CA TRP A 91 6.03 -1.34 -8.37
C TRP A 91 6.61 -2.75 -8.23
N ARG A 92 6.27 -3.41 -7.12
CA ARG A 92 6.38 -4.86 -6.96
C ARG A 92 5.07 -5.39 -6.40
N GLY A 93 4.63 -6.54 -6.88
CA GLY A 93 3.46 -7.21 -6.35
C GLY A 93 3.08 -8.46 -7.11
N SER A 94 2.23 -9.26 -6.50
CA SER A 94 1.75 -10.51 -7.06
C SER A 94 0.88 -10.30 -8.30
N ASP A 95 0.98 -11.25 -9.23
CA ASP A 95 0.02 -11.36 -10.32
C ASP A 95 -1.31 -11.90 -9.78
N TYR A 96 -2.33 -11.04 -9.79
CA TYR A 96 -3.68 -11.36 -9.34
C TYR A 96 -4.68 -10.78 -10.34
N VAL A 97 -5.83 -11.42 -10.45
CA VAL A 97 -6.99 -10.89 -11.19
C VAL A 97 -7.32 -9.46 -10.75
N PHE A 98 -7.78 -8.64 -11.68
CA PHE A 98 -8.28 -7.29 -11.39
C PHE A 98 -9.80 -7.33 -11.23
N LEU A 99 -10.33 -6.73 -10.15
CA LEU A 99 -11.76 -6.72 -9.79
C LEU A 99 -12.38 -8.13 -9.76
N SER A 100 -12.12 -8.90 -8.70
CA SER A 100 -12.53 -10.30 -8.60
C SER A 100 -14.04 -10.48 -8.47
N GLY A 101 -14.59 -11.56 -9.02
CA GLY A 101 -16.02 -11.84 -9.02
C GLY A 101 -16.71 -11.35 -10.30
N HIS A 102 -17.97 -10.92 -10.20
CA HIS A 102 -18.81 -10.55 -11.35
C HIS A 102 -18.73 -9.06 -11.72
N TRP A 103 -17.61 -8.39 -11.42
CA TRP A 103 -17.46 -6.98 -11.75
C TRP A 103 -17.32 -6.77 -13.27
N PRO A 104 -18.04 -5.79 -13.87
CA PRO A 104 -18.07 -5.61 -15.32
C PRO A 104 -16.69 -5.40 -15.97
N ASN A 105 -15.76 -4.78 -15.26
CA ASN A 105 -14.42 -4.45 -15.76
C ASN A 105 -13.32 -5.43 -15.34
N SER A 106 -13.68 -6.61 -14.81
CA SER A 106 -12.70 -7.58 -14.34
C SER A 106 -11.71 -7.98 -15.45
N LYS A 107 -10.46 -8.26 -15.03
CA LYS A 107 -9.39 -8.73 -15.93
C LYS A 107 -8.72 -9.96 -15.33
N PRO A 108 -8.31 -10.92 -16.18
CA PRO A 108 -7.55 -12.07 -15.71
C PRO A 108 -6.14 -11.65 -15.27
N GLU A 109 -5.44 -12.59 -14.63
CA GLU A 109 -4.01 -12.51 -14.31
C GLU A 109 -3.16 -12.25 -15.57
N GLY A 110 -2.04 -11.54 -15.39
CA GLY A 110 -1.10 -11.21 -16.45
C GLY A 110 -0.45 -12.43 -17.09
N GLU A 111 -0.20 -13.49 -16.31
CA GLU A 111 0.37 -14.76 -16.76
C GLU A 111 -0.42 -15.38 -17.91
N SER A 112 -1.74 -15.15 -17.94
CA SER A 112 -2.62 -15.61 -19.04
C SER A 112 -2.20 -15.08 -20.42
N PHE A 113 -1.41 -14.01 -20.48
CA PHE A 113 -0.93 -13.40 -21.73
C PHE A 113 0.54 -13.73 -22.06
N PHE A 114 1.25 -14.43 -21.18
CA PHE A 114 2.69 -14.68 -21.37
C PHE A 114 2.94 -15.53 -22.61
N ASN A 115 2.18 -16.60 -22.81
CA ASN A 115 2.29 -17.45 -24.01
C ASN A 115 1.94 -16.69 -25.30
N GLU A 116 0.91 -15.82 -25.26
CA GLU A 116 0.54 -14.98 -26.39
C GLU A 116 1.69 -14.01 -26.79
N ILE A 117 2.39 -13.45 -25.80
CA ILE A 117 3.53 -12.57 -26.03
C ILE A 117 4.74 -13.38 -26.51
N ALA A 118 5.08 -14.47 -25.82
CA ALA A 118 6.30 -15.24 -26.08
C ALA A 118 6.30 -15.89 -27.47
N SER A 119 5.14 -16.34 -27.95
CA SER A 119 4.93 -16.94 -29.28
C SER A 119 4.79 -15.91 -30.41
N SER A 120 4.65 -14.62 -30.10
CA SER A 120 4.56 -13.58 -31.12
C SER A 120 5.91 -13.34 -31.81
N ALA A 121 5.94 -13.35 -33.14
CA ALA A 121 7.11 -12.95 -33.93
C ALA A 121 7.50 -11.48 -33.67
N ASN A 122 6.51 -10.61 -33.42
CA ASN A 122 6.72 -9.24 -33.00
C ASN A 122 6.24 -9.08 -31.54
N ARG A 123 7.13 -9.36 -30.59
CA ARG A 123 6.82 -9.28 -29.15
C ARG A 123 6.53 -7.85 -28.70
N GLU A 124 7.33 -6.89 -29.15
CA GLU A 124 7.18 -5.48 -28.81
C GLU A 124 5.83 -4.92 -29.26
N GLY A 125 5.47 -5.14 -30.53
CA GLY A 125 4.17 -4.72 -31.07
C GLY A 125 3.00 -5.41 -30.37
N LYS A 126 3.17 -6.68 -29.97
CA LYS A 126 2.15 -7.39 -29.18
C LYS A 126 1.96 -6.76 -27.80
N MET A 127 3.05 -6.42 -27.09
CA MET A 127 2.99 -5.75 -25.79
C MET A 127 2.32 -4.38 -25.90
N LYS A 128 2.72 -3.55 -26.89
CA LYS A 128 2.07 -2.25 -27.16
C LYS A 128 0.57 -2.38 -27.42
N LYS A 129 0.15 -3.39 -28.20
CA LYS A 129 -1.26 -3.66 -28.46
C LYS A 129 -2.04 -4.08 -27.21
N LEU A 130 -1.42 -4.84 -26.30
CA LEU A 130 -2.05 -5.20 -25.02
C LEU A 130 -2.21 -3.99 -24.10
N ILE A 131 -1.18 -3.14 -23.99
CA ILE A 131 -1.22 -1.89 -23.20
C ILE A 131 -2.32 -0.95 -23.69
N ALA A 132 -2.41 -0.73 -25.01
CA ALA A 132 -3.43 0.13 -25.61
C ALA A 132 -4.85 -0.47 -25.58
N GLY A 133 -4.97 -1.76 -25.28
CA GLY A 133 -6.26 -2.46 -25.20
C GLY A 133 -6.87 -2.47 -23.80
N ASN A 134 -7.98 -3.20 -23.68
CA ASN A 134 -8.72 -3.38 -22.42
C ASN A 134 -8.76 -4.85 -21.95
N ARG A 135 -7.81 -5.68 -22.42
CA ARG A 135 -7.75 -7.12 -22.10
C ARG A 135 -7.00 -7.42 -20.80
N ILE A 136 -6.06 -6.56 -20.43
CA ILE A 136 -5.16 -6.76 -19.30
C ILE A 136 -5.47 -5.77 -18.17
N GLY A 137 -5.21 -6.19 -16.92
CA GLY A 137 -5.32 -5.35 -15.74
C GLY A 137 -4.17 -4.34 -15.59
N PRO A 138 -4.29 -3.42 -14.62
CA PRO A 138 -3.32 -2.34 -14.39
C PRO A 138 -1.91 -2.86 -14.05
N ARG A 139 -1.81 -3.95 -13.29
CA ARG A 139 -0.52 -4.57 -12.91
C ARG A 139 0.25 -5.07 -14.13
N MET A 140 -0.43 -5.81 -15.02
CA MET A 140 0.16 -6.26 -16.28
C MET A 140 0.50 -5.08 -17.20
N LYS A 141 -0.33 -4.02 -17.25
CA LYS A 141 0.01 -2.80 -18.00
C LYS A 141 1.33 -2.19 -17.51
N ALA A 142 1.47 -1.97 -16.20
CA ALA A 142 2.68 -1.42 -15.60
C ALA A 142 3.92 -2.28 -15.91
N VAL A 143 3.82 -3.60 -15.77
CA VAL A 143 4.92 -4.53 -16.06
C VAL A 143 5.33 -4.52 -17.54
N LEU A 144 4.35 -4.51 -18.46
CA LEU A 144 4.66 -4.39 -19.89
C LEU A 144 5.24 -3.02 -20.25
N MET A 145 4.74 -1.94 -19.63
CA MET A 145 5.32 -0.61 -19.80
C MET A 145 6.76 -0.55 -19.29
N SER A 146 7.07 -1.19 -18.17
CA SER A 146 8.44 -1.30 -17.66
C SER A 146 9.35 -2.09 -18.59
N LYS A 147 8.83 -3.16 -19.19
CA LYS A 147 9.58 -3.95 -20.19
C LYS A 147 9.91 -3.15 -21.45
N LEU A 148 9.01 -2.26 -21.87
CA LEU A 148 9.17 -1.42 -23.06
C LEU A 148 9.93 -0.12 -22.80
N ASN A 149 9.84 0.42 -21.58
CA ASN A 149 10.40 1.70 -21.20
C ASN A 149 10.88 1.68 -19.73
N SER A 150 12.02 1.03 -19.51
CA SER A 150 12.60 0.86 -18.17
C SER A 150 13.21 2.13 -17.58
N SER A 151 13.31 3.23 -18.35
CA SER A 151 13.76 4.53 -17.81
C SER A 151 12.62 5.26 -17.08
N LEU A 152 11.36 5.01 -17.43
CA LEU A 152 10.20 5.67 -16.84
C LEU A 152 9.56 4.89 -15.69
N ILE A 153 9.57 3.56 -15.77
CA ILE A 153 8.92 2.68 -14.78
C ILE A 153 9.72 1.39 -14.57
N ASP A 154 9.92 1.03 -13.31
CA ASP A 154 10.41 -0.26 -12.85
C ASP A 154 9.27 -1.03 -12.17
N ALA A 155 8.57 -1.85 -12.94
CA ALA A 155 7.47 -2.68 -12.47
C ALA A 155 7.72 -4.14 -12.85
N LYS A 156 7.66 -5.02 -11.85
CA LYS A 156 7.79 -6.47 -12.04
C LYS A 156 6.80 -7.20 -11.15
N PHE A 157 6.30 -8.33 -11.65
CA PHE A 157 5.60 -9.27 -10.78
C PHE A 157 6.56 -9.84 -9.75
N PHE A 158 6.08 -9.97 -8.52
CA PHE A 158 6.84 -10.50 -7.41
C PHE A 158 5.89 -11.25 -6.48
N ASN A 159 6.18 -12.52 -6.21
CA ASN A 159 5.34 -13.39 -5.38
C ASN A 159 6.07 -13.78 -4.10
N TRP A 160 5.51 -13.34 -2.98
CA TRP A 160 5.95 -13.67 -1.62
C TRP A 160 6.00 -15.18 -1.39
N GLY A 161 7.20 -15.74 -1.29
CA GLY A 161 7.41 -17.16 -1.06
C GLY A 161 7.10 -18.11 -2.23
N GLY A 162 6.70 -17.57 -3.40
CA GLY A 162 6.33 -18.34 -4.58
C GLY A 162 7.43 -18.34 -5.64
N GLY A 163 7.76 -19.51 -6.20
CA GLY A 163 8.72 -19.61 -7.29
C GLY A 163 8.13 -19.30 -8.64
N HIS A 164 8.21 -18.05 -9.07
CA HIS A 164 8.37 -17.81 -10.50
C HIS A 164 9.89 -17.70 -10.76
N ALA A 165 10.40 -18.60 -11.60
CA ALA A 165 11.64 -18.30 -12.30
C ALA A 165 11.32 -17.15 -13.25
N ALA A 166 12.21 -16.15 -13.30
CA ALA A 166 12.14 -15.10 -14.30
C ALA A 166 11.84 -15.77 -15.63
N GLY A 167 10.60 -15.65 -16.09
CA GLY A 167 10.14 -16.35 -17.27
C GLY A 167 10.97 -15.90 -18.47
N PRO A 168 10.84 -16.52 -19.65
CA PRO A 168 11.59 -16.10 -20.84
C PRO A 168 11.36 -14.63 -21.23
N LEU A 169 10.35 -13.96 -20.67
CA LEU A 169 10.05 -12.55 -20.88
C LEU A 169 10.65 -11.62 -19.79
N HIS A 170 11.16 -12.16 -18.68
CA HIS A 170 11.65 -11.42 -17.51
C HIS A 170 10.65 -10.37 -17.01
N LEU A 171 9.38 -10.77 -16.84
CA LEU A 171 8.29 -9.90 -16.34
C LEU A 171 8.10 -10.01 -14.83
N ASP A 172 8.72 -11.02 -14.24
CA ASP A 172 8.75 -11.34 -12.82
C ASP A 172 10.17 -11.21 -12.26
N THR A 173 10.28 -11.03 -10.95
CA THR A 173 11.55 -10.97 -10.22
C THR A 173 11.51 -11.83 -8.97
N ARG A 174 12.71 -12.21 -8.51
CA ARG A 174 12.95 -12.89 -7.23
C ARG A 174 13.65 -12.00 -6.22
N GLU A 175 14.16 -10.86 -6.66
CA GLU A 175 14.81 -9.89 -5.81
C GLU A 175 13.74 -9.22 -4.96
N HIS A 176 13.88 -9.39 -3.65
CA HIS A 176 13.11 -8.61 -2.72
C HIS A 176 13.60 -7.16 -2.75
N ILE A 177 12.69 -6.20 -2.57
CA ILE A 177 13.03 -4.78 -2.52
C ILE A 177 12.52 -4.25 -1.20
N GLU A 178 13.47 -3.83 -0.36
CA GLU A 178 13.18 -3.25 0.95
C GLU A 178 12.67 -1.82 0.84
N GLU A 179 12.13 -1.31 1.95
CA GLU A 179 11.68 0.08 2.06
C GLU A 179 12.76 1.10 1.72
N ASP A 180 14.03 0.80 2.01
CA ASP A 180 15.17 1.68 1.70
C ASP A 180 15.33 1.91 0.19
N THR A 181 15.03 0.89 -0.60
CA THR A 181 15.17 0.93 -2.04
C THR A 181 13.90 1.50 -2.65
N PHE A 182 12.73 1.12 -2.16
CA PHE A 182 11.46 1.75 -2.56
C PHE A 182 11.47 3.26 -2.30
N GLY A 183 11.93 3.69 -1.13
CA GLY A 183 11.98 5.09 -0.71
C GLY A 183 12.84 5.98 -1.61
N LYS A 184 13.75 5.41 -2.40
CA LYS A 184 14.59 6.16 -3.36
C LYS A 184 13.85 6.53 -4.64
N TYR A 185 12.65 6.01 -4.89
CA TYR A 185 11.89 6.31 -6.11
C TYR A 185 10.93 7.47 -5.90
N ARG A 186 10.88 8.37 -6.89
CA ARG A 186 10.00 9.54 -6.88
C ARG A 186 8.53 9.18 -7.00
N TYR A 187 8.18 8.10 -7.70
CA TYR A 187 6.78 7.70 -7.90
C TYR A 187 6.52 6.29 -7.39
N GLN A 188 5.71 6.19 -6.34
CA GLN A 188 5.26 4.92 -5.78
C GLN A 188 3.94 4.53 -6.45
N LEU A 189 3.89 3.40 -7.15
CA LEU A 189 2.63 2.93 -7.73
C LEU A 189 1.86 2.06 -6.74
N ASP A 190 0.58 2.34 -6.58
CA ASP A 190 -0.34 1.48 -5.83
C ASP A 190 -1.42 0.93 -6.75
N LEU A 191 -1.28 -0.33 -7.17
CA LEU A 191 -2.09 -0.94 -8.23
C LEU A 191 -3.05 -2.01 -7.71
N GLY A 192 -4.34 -1.77 -7.96
CA GLY A 192 -5.44 -2.65 -7.54
C GLY A 192 -5.33 -4.07 -8.11
N GLY A 193 -5.71 -5.05 -7.29
CA GLY A 193 -5.95 -6.44 -7.69
C GLY A 193 -7.44 -6.80 -7.56
N GLY A 194 -7.73 -7.98 -7.03
CA GLY A 194 -9.10 -8.50 -6.97
C GLY A 194 -10.01 -7.65 -6.09
N GLY A 195 -9.54 -7.26 -4.90
CA GLY A 195 -10.29 -6.44 -3.94
C GLY A 195 -9.76 -5.01 -3.80
N GLY A 196 -9.07 -4.48 -4.80
CA GLY A 196 -8.39 -3.17 -4.70
C GLY A 196 -6.95 -3.30 -4.19
N THR A 197 -6.51 -2.36 -3.36
CA THR A 197 -5.16 -2.32 -2.78
C THR A 197 -5.23 -2.53 -1.26
N THR A 198 -4.16 -3.07 -0.67
CA THR A 198 -4.15 -3.48 0.74
C THR A 198 -3.56 -2.39 1.63
N TRP A 199 -3.92 -2.37 2.92
CA TRP A 199 -3.28 -1.51 3.94
C TRP A 199 -1.76 -1.52 3.82
N SER A 200 -1.19 -2.72 3.86
CA SER A 200 0.25 -2.96 3.75
C SER A 200 0.86 -2.59 2.40
N GLY A 201 0.05 -2.38 1.36
CA GLY A 201 0.50 -1.97 0.03
C GLY A 201 0.46 -0.46 -0.18
N VAL A 202 -0.42 0.25 0.54
CA VAL A 202 -0.66 1.70 0.38
C VAL A 202 0.01 2.51 1.49
N ILE A 203 -0.23 2.16 2.75
CA ILE A 203 0.18 2.97 3.91
C ILE A 203 1.71 3.14 3.97
N PRO A 204 2.54 2.09 3.78
CA PRO A 204 3.99 2.27 3.74
C PRO A 204 4.44 3.22 2.61
N LYS A 205 3.80 3.16 1.44
CA LYS A 205 4.14 4.04 0.31
C LYS A 205 3.75 5.49 0.52
N LEU A 206 2.70 5.76 1.30
CA LEU A 206 2.33 7.13 1.72
C LEU A 206 3.37 7.73 2.69
N ALA A 207 4.12 6.89 3.41
CA ALA A 207 5.20 7.34 4.31
C ALA A 207 6.53 7.61 3.58
N MET A 208 6.67 7.18 2.32
CA MET A 208 7.89 7.36 1.53
C MET A 208 8.06 8.81 1.05
N PRO A 209 9.31 9.25 0.79
CA PRO A 209 9.61 10.64 0.41
C PRO A 209 9.18 11.03 -1.02
N GLY A 210 8.82 10.04 -1.85
CA GLY A 210 8.21 10.25 -3.15
C GLY A 210 6.71 10.55 -3.06
N VAL A 211 6.02 10.51 -4.20
CA VAL A 211 4.56 10.65 -4.27
C VAL A 211 3.90 9.31 -4.59
N LEU A 212 2.72 9.09 -4.02
CA LEU A 212 1.88 7.95 -4.34
C LEU A 212 1.03 8.24 -5.59
N PHE A 213 1.10 7.36 -6.59
CA PHE A 213 0.11 7.27 -7.65
C PHE A 213 -0.88 6.16 -7.26
N HIS A 214 -2.00 6.56 -6.66
CA HIS A 214 -2.99 5.64 -6.15
C HIS A 214 -4.00 5.29 -7.24
N HIS A 215 -4.14 4.00 -7.51
CA HIS A 215 -5.06 3.47 -8.50
C HIS A 215 -6.51 3.54 -8.01
N VAL A 216 -7.25 4.52 -8.53
CA VAL A 216 -8.63 4.78 -8.15
C VAL A 216 -9.57 3.81 -8.86
N THR A 217 -10.24 2.96 -8.09
CA THR A 217 -11.18 1.94 -8.59
C THR A 217 -12.46 1.90 -7.77
N SER A 218 -13.43 1.08 -8.18
CA SER A 218 -14.62 0.80 -7.36
C SER A 218 -14.33 0.00 -6.09
N MET A 219 -13.15 -0.62 -5.96
CA MET A 219 -12.74 -1.36 -4.77
C MET A 219 -12.08 -0.43 -3.77
N LYS A 220 -12.77 -0.18 -2.65
CA LYS A 220 -12.30 0.71 -1.59
C LYS A 220 -12.01 -0.06 -0.32
N ASP A 221 -10.94 0.33 0.36
CA ASP A 221 -10.74 0.01 1.76
C ASP A 221 -11.45 1.03 2.66
N SER A 222 -11.63 0.68 3.93
CA SER A 222 -12.36 1.45 4.92
C SER A 222 -11.86 2.88 5.11
N TYR A 223 -10.57 3.14 4.85
CA TYR A 223 -9.93 4.44 5.09
C TYR A 223 -9.76 5.28 3.82
N PHE A 224 -10.09 4.77 2.63
CA PHE A 224 -9.80 5.48 1.37
C PHE A 224 -10.49 6.83 1.28
N ASP A 225 -11.68 6.97 1.87
CA ASP A 225 -12.40 8.25 1.87
C ASP A 225 -11.75 9.30 2.79
N LEU A 226 -10.81 8.92 3.66
CA LEU A 226 -9.97 9.83 4.44
C LEU A 226 -8.81 10.38 3.61
N LEU A 227 -8.38 9.66 2.57
CA LEU A 227 -7.33 10.11 1.66
C LEU A 227 -7.92 10.99 0.54
N LYS A 228 -7.40 12.21 0.36
CA LYS A 228 -7.90 13.14 -0.65
C LYS A 228 -6.96 13.22 -1.86
N PRO A 229 -7.49 13.13 -3.09
CA PRO A 229 -6.69 13.27 -4.30
C PRO A 229 -6.11 14.68 -4.37
N TYR A 230 -4.85 14.78 -4.79
CA TYR A 230 -4.01 15.98 -4.81
C TYR A 230 -3.74 16.63 -3.45
N GLU A 231 -4.08 15.95 -2.35
CA GLU A 231 -3.66 16.29 -0.98
C GLU A 231 -2.72 15.23 -0.44
N HIS A 232 -3.07 13.94 -0.56
CA HIS A 232 -2.27 12.81 -0.07
C HIS A 232 -1.70 11.94 -1.20
N TYR A 233 -2.24 12.03 -2.42
CA TYR A 233 -1.80 11.20 -3.56
C TYR A 233 -2.20 11.82 -4.90
N TYR A 234 -1.60 11.33 -6.00
CA TYR A 234 -2.04 11.62 -7.36
C TYR A 234 -2.98 10.51 -7.86
N PRO A 235 -4.19 10.84 -8.36
CA PRO A 235 -5.21 9.86 -8.74
C PRO A 235 -4.89 9.22 -10.10
N LEU A 236 -4.41 7.99 -10.07
CA LEU A 236 -4.19 7.15 -11.25
C LEU A 236 -5.52 6.50 -11.65
N LYS A 237 -5.93 6.69 -12.92
CA LYS A 237 -7.19 6.16 -13.46
C LYS A 237 -7.20 4.63 -13.47
N GLU A 238 -8.39 4.04 -13.37
CA GLU A 238 -8.63 2.59 -13.37
C GLU A 238 -8.01 1.86 -14.59
N ASP A 239 -7.99 2.53 -15.74
CA ASP A 239 -7.44 1.98 -16.99
C ASP A 239 -5.95 2.28 -17.19
N PHE A 240 -5.31 2.94 -16.22
CA PHE A 240 -3.91 3.37 -16.21
C PHE A 240 -3.57 4.44 -17.27
N SER A 241 -4.57 5.06 -17.93
CA SER A 241 -4.33 5.87 -19.13
C SER A 241 -3.63 7.21 -18.87
N ASN A 242 -3.67 7.73 -17.65
CA ASN A 242 -3.07 9.02 -17.27
C ASN A 242 -1.70 8.88 -16.59
N PHE A 243 -1.06 7.70 -16.62
CA PHE A 243 0.22 7.51 -15.94
C PHE A 243 1.30 8.52 -16.38
N GLU A 244 1.51 8.70 -17.68
CA GLU A 244 2.53 9.63 -18.19
C GLU A 244 2.17 11.10 -17.92
N GLU A 245 0.87 11.43 -17.93
CA GLU A 245 0.35 12.75 -17.54
C GLU A 245 0.70 13.06 -16.08
N LEU A 246 0.45 12.11 -15.16
CA LEU A 246 0.80 12.28 -13.74
C LEU A 246 2.31 12.43 -13.52
N VAL A 247 3.14 11.68 -14.25
CA VAL A 247 4.60 11.87 -14.21
C VAL A 247 4.96 13.29 -14.61
N GLN A 248 4.37 13.80 -15.70
CA GLN A 248 4.64 15.14 -16.17
C GLN A 248 4.15 16.21 -15.18
N GLU A 249 2.96 16.05 -14.60
CA GLU A 249 2.45 16.96 -13.56
C GLU A 249 3.41 17.10 -12.38
N VAL A 250 4.01 15.99 -11.91
CA VAL A 250 4.98 16.03 -10.82
C VAL A 250 6.29 16.71 -11.23
N ARG A 251 6.74 16.51 -12.48
CA ARG A 251 7.94 17.15 -13.01
C ARG A 251 7.75 18.66 -13.19
N ASP A 252 6.56 19.08 -13.60
CA ASP A 252 6.23 20.48 -13.86
C ASP A 252 6.05 21.29 -12.56
N ASP A 253 5.59 20.66 -11.47
CA ASP A 253 5.43 21.30 -10.16
C ASP A 253 5.99 20.43 -9.01
N PRO A 254 7.33 20.37 -8.87
CA PRO A 254 7.98 19.58 -7.82
C PRO A 254 7.63 20.09 -6.42
N GLU A 255 7.34 21.39 -6.25
CA GLU A 255 6.97 21.95 -4.95
C GLU A 255 5.59 21.50 -4.49
N LYS A 256 4.61 21.42 -5.42
CA LYS A 256 3.32 20.78 -5.12
C LYS A 256 3.49 19.31 -4.78
N ALA A 257 4.33 18.60 -5.52
CA ALA A 257 4.58 17.19 -5.27
C ALA A 257 5.21 16.93 -3.88
N LYS A 258 6.19 17.74 -3.47
CA LYS A 258 6.75 17.74 -2.10
C LYS A 258 5.68 17.98 -1.04
N ARG A 259 4.78 18.94 -1.25
CA ARG A 259 3.66 19.21 -0.31
C ARG A 259 2.72 18.02 -0.19
N ILE A 260 2.36 17.37 -1.30
CA ILE A 260 1.49 16.19 -1.31
C ILE A 260 2.17 15.02 -0.59
N SER A 261 3.45 14.77 -0.87
CA SER A 261 4.24 13.75 -0.18
C SER A 261 4.29 13.99 1.34
N ALA A 262 4.61 15.22 1.76
CA ALA A 262 4.67 15.57 3.18
C ALA A 262 3.30 15.43 3.89
N ALA A 263 2.21 15.82 3.22
CA ALA A 263 0.87 15.64 3.76
C ALA A 263 0.48 14.16 3.88
N ALA A 264 0.86 13.32 2.91
CA ALA A 264 0.69 11.88 2.97
C ALA A 264 1.42 11.27 4.18
N THR A 265 2.70 11.62 4.38
CA THR A 265 3.48 11.16 5.52
C THR A 265 2.87 11.63 6.85
N ALA A 266 2.43 12.88 6.94
CA ALA A 266 1.77 13.41 8.14
C ALA A 266 0.46 12.68 8.44
N TRP A 267 -0.33 12.38 7.40
CA TRP A 267 -1.54 11.58 7.55
C TRP A 267 -1.23 10.18 8.09
N VAL A 268 -0.19 9.51 7.57
CA VAL A 268 0.21 8.18 8.07
C VAL A 268 0.63 8.24 9.54
N LYS A 269 1.44 9.23 9.93
CA LYS A 269 1.88 9.43 11.32
C LYS A 269 0.71 9.58 12.29
N GLU A 270 -0.36 10.25 11.86
CA GLU A 270 -1.53 10.45 12.70
C GLU A 270 -2.49 9.25 12.65
N PHE A 271 -2.77 8.72 11.45
CA PHE A 271 -3.74 7.64 11.27
C PHE A 271 -3.30 6.33 11.93
N ARG A 272 -2.00 6.04 11.97
CA ARG A 272 -1.47 4.80 12.56
C ARG A 272 -1.62 4.72 14.08
N LYS A 273 -1.82 5.85 14.77
CA LYS A 273 -1.90 5.89 16.23
C LYS A 273 -3.07 5.04 16.73
N VAL A 274 -2.90 4.41 17.89
CA VAL A 274 -3.92 3.51 18.46
C VAL A 274 -5.26 4.24 18.62
N GLY A 275 -5.25 5.47 19.14
CA GLY A 275 -6.45 6.29 19.31
C GLY A 275 -7.17 6.58 17.98
N SER A 276 -6.41 6.94 16.94
CA SER A 276 -6.93 7.21 15.59
C SER A 276 -7.56 5.97 14.95
N LEU A 277 -6.92 4.82 15.08
CA LEU A 277 -7.45 3.54 14.58
C LEU A 277 -8.74 3.13 15.31
N LEU A 278 -8.79 3.30 16.64
CA LEU A 278 -9.99 3.05 17.44
C LEU A 278 -11.12 3.99 17.01
N LYS A 279 -10.84 5.28 16.82
CA LYS A 279 -11.82 6.27 16.37
C LYS A 279 -12.35 5.95 14.98
N HIS A 280 -11.47 5.61 14.04
CA HIS A 280 -11.84 5.21 12.68
C HIS A 280 -12.79 4.01 12.67
N ASN A 281 -12.48 2.97 13.44
CA ASN A 281 -13.36 1.81 13.57
C ASN A 281 -14.69 2.16 14.24
N TYR A 282 -14.68 3.01 15.27
CA TYR A 282 -15.90 3.45 15.94
C TYR A 282 -16.85 4.14 14.96
N ASP A 283 -16.33 5.07 14.17
CA ASP A 283 -17.11 5.86 13.21
C ASP A 283 -17.55 5.05 11.99
N THR A 284 -16.68 4.17 11.49
CA THR A 284 -16.88 3.45 10.22
C THR A 284 -17.65 2.15 10.41
N LEU A 285 -17.55 1.51 11.58
CA LEU A 285 -18.16 0.20 11.85
C LEU A 285 -19.17 0.26 12.99
N ALA A 286 -18.74 0.65 14.19
CA ALA A 286 -19.57 0.48 15.40
C ALA A 286 -20.86 1.31 15.34
N VAL A 287 -20.76 2.60 15.00
CA VAL A 287 -21.91 3.50 14.89
C VAL A 287 -22.87 3.08 13.75
N PRO A 288 -22.41 2.82 12.51
CA PRO A 288 -23.29 2.34 11.45
C PRO A 288 -23.93 0.99 11.74
N LEU A 289 -23.21 0.06 12.38
CA LEU A 289 -23.74 -1.25 12.75
C LEU A 289 -24.86 -1.13 13.78
N ALA A 290 -24.68 -0.34 14.84
CA ALA A 290 -25.73 -0.13 15.85
C ALA A 290 -27.01 0.45 15.22
N ARG A 291 -26.88 1.45 14.33
CA ARG A 291 -28.01 2.01 13.57
C ARG A 291 -28.70 0.98 12.67
N SER A 292 -27.95 0.02 12.14
CA SER A 292 -28.48 -1.03 11.28
C SER A 292 -29.20 -2.12 12.08
N LEU A 293 -28.72 -2.42 13.28
CA LEU A 293 -29.32 -3.40 14.19
C LEU A 293 -30.59 -2.88 14.88
N ASP A 294 -30.64 -1.58 15.18
CA ASP A 294 -31.81 -0.93 15.76
C ASP A 294 -32.15 0.38 15.03
N PRO A 295 -33.10 0.32 14.07
CA PRO A 295 -33.58 1.49 13.37
C PRO A 295 -34.26 2.53 14.26
N THR A 296 -34.72 2.14 15.47
CA THR A 296 -35.32 3.09 16.43
C THR A 296 -34.29 3.97 17.13
N ARG A 297 -32.99 3.66 16.96
CA ARG A 297 -31.84 4.35 17.56
C ARG A 297 -31.83 4.34 19.08
N GLN A 298 -32.42 3.33 19.72
CA GLN A 298 -32.32 3.12 21.16
C GLN A 298 -31.03 2.37 21.53
N LEU A 299 -30.53 1.50 20.64
CA LEU A 299 -29.20 0.92 20.72
C LEU A 299 -28.15 1.94 20.28
N GLU A 300 -27.50 2.58 21.24
CA GLU A 300 -26.36 3.44 21.00
C GLU A 300 -25.07 2.78 21.51
N PRO A 301 -23.99 2.73 20.70
CA PRO A 301 -22.67 2.40 21.24
C PRO A 301 -22.31 3.37 22.35
N ILE A 302 -21.53 2.92 23.34
CA ILE A 302 -20.93 3.83 24.33
C ILE A 302 -20.24 4.97 23.57
N ALA A 303 -20.51 6.21 23.95
CA ALA A 303 -19.92 7.36 23.28
C ALA A 303 -18.38 7.27 23.33
N PHE A 304 -17.70 7.57 22.22
CA PHE A 304 -16.25 7.36 22.11
C PHE A 304 -15.45 7.98 23.26
N HIS A 305 -15.74 9.25 23.61
CA HIS A 305 -15.08 9.97 24.71
C HIS A 305 -15.40 9.40 26.11
N VAL A 306 -16.49 8.64 26.26
CA VAL A 306 -16.80 7.92 27.51
C VAL A 306 -16.01 6.62 27.60
N ALA A 307 -15.83 5.93 26.47
CA ALA A 307 -15.02 4.71 26.40
C ALA A 307 -13.51 5.00 26.47
N HIS A 308 -13.08 6.18 26.02
CA HIS A 308 -11.68 6.61 25.94
C HIS A 308 -11.51 8.03 26.49
N PRO A 309 -11.60 8.23 27.82
CA PRO A 309 -11.62 9.56 28.43
C PRO A 309 -10.30 10.33 28.32
N ASN A 310 -9.20 9.66 27.98
CA ASN A 310 -7.87 10.24 27.83
C ASN A 310 -7.49 10.53 26.36
N LEU A 311 -8.42 10.31 25.41
CA LEU A 311 -8.28 10.65 23.98
C LEU A 311 -8.98 11.95 23.62
#